data_AF-A0A2R6MP54-F1
#
_entry.id   AF-A0A2R6MP54-F1
#
_cell.length_a   1.000
_cell.length_b   1.000
_cell.length_c   1.000
_cell.angle_alpha   90.00
_cell.angle_beta   90.00
_cell.angle_gamma   90.00
#
_symmetry.space_group_name_H-M   'P 1'
#
loop_
_entity.id
_entity.type
_entity.pdbx_description
1 polymer ?
#
loop_
_entity_poly.entity_id
_entity_poly.type
_entity_poly.pdbx_seq_one_letter_code
_entity_poly.pdbx_strand_id
1 'polypeptide(L)'
;MNVPERLRRRSAVGRRGGERRRAMTDGGTGERAPRAAAVGDDPEAFHEQAREFAGRHGAAGLDFSPASLARLDELVADEEPEWTTVELEDGREATVAPLAAAAACYFAAVLVRSYDAGWVADEDYRWALSVEPPDGGELRLNAFGIAHEGLADVPRFAVTHDALVVELGLDGERVADPQTEAAAADDEVADAKELRAAAAEDPEVAMAAAAAGIDAEELIDGFREDAADLVEAWPSHDLDYSAASLGRLDALVRMELADDALADATFGATSDERDLLFTVRVMQVAGYLGEVFRRQADATWETTDGPALAVDGPDGTAEVEPIRVAAGAVRDGDSTAAVFGDVVSRLGVEDAG
;
A
#
# COMPACT_ATOMS: atom_id res chain seq x y z
N MET A 1 -50.49 33.80 -3.48
CA MET A 1 -49.52 33.74 -4.59
C MET A 1 -48.18 33.40 -3.94
N ASN A 2 -47.87 32.11 -3.86
CA ASN A 2 -46.76 31.54 -3.11
C ASN A 2 -45.53 31.40 -4.02
N VAL A 3 -44.39 31.90 -3.55
CA VAL A 3 -43.08 31.69 -4.18
C VAL A 3 -42.48 30.39 -3.62
N PRO A 4 -41.96 29.46 -4.42
CA PRO A 4 -41.51 28.16 -3.92
C PRO A 4 -40.10 28.22 -3.32
N GLU A 5 -39.96 27.66 -2.12
CA GLU A 5 -38.69 27.21 -1.53
C GLU A 5 -38.07 26.13 -2.42
N ARG A 6 -37.04 26.50 -3.20
CA ARG A 6 -36.10 25.53 -3.75
C ARG A 6 -34.90 25.43 -2.81
N LEU A 7 -35.00 24.42 -1.94
CA LEU A 7 -33.94 23.50 -1.52
C LEU A 7 -32.50 23.99 -1.74
N ARG A 8 -31.93 24.51 -0.66
CA ARG A 8 -30.48 24.49 -0.44
C ARG A 8 -30.02 23.03 -0.32
N ARG A 9 -29.65 22.39 -1.43
CA ARG A 9 -28.78 21.20 -1.40
C ARG A 9 -27.34 21.69 -1.31
N ARG A 10 -26.81 21.75 -0.09
CA ARG A 10 -25.36 21.78 0.14
C ARG A 10 -24.83 20.40 -0.26
N SER A 11 -23.91 20.38 -1.22
CA SER A 11 -23.08 19.22 -1.54
C SER A 11 -22.40 18.71 -0.27
N ALA A 12 -22.66 17.46 0.06
CA ALA A 12 -22.01 16.71 1.14
C ALA A 12 -21.21 15.54 0.53
N VAL A 13 -20.41 15.86 -0.48
CA VAL A 13 -19.38 14.99 -1.05
C VAL A 13 -18.06 15.58 -0.55
N GLY A 14 -17.27 14.81 0.19
CA GLY A 14 -15.97 15.28 0.71
C GLY A 14 -15.78 15.21 2.23
N ARG A 15 -16.63 14.48 2.98
CA ARG A 15 -16.37 14.21 4.42
C ARG A 15 -16.43 12.76 4.87
N ARG A 16 -16.84 11.83 4.00
CA ARG A 16 -17.02 10.42 4.40
C ARG A 16 -15.74 9.56 4.33
N GLY A 17 -14.74 9.94 3.52
CA GLY A 17 -13.48 9.19 3.41
C GLY A 17 -12.59 9.30 4.66
N GLY A 18 -12.50 10.48 5.26
CA GLY A 18 -11.63 10.73 6.41
C GLY A 18 -12.10 10.11 7.73
N GLU A 19 -13.40 9.89 7.91
CA GLU A 19 -13.94 9.25 9.11
C GLU A 19 -13.86 7.70 9.03
N ARG A 20 -13.77 7.13 7.82
CA ARG A 20 -13.57 5.68 7.61
C ARG A 20 -12.13 5.24 7.90
N ARG A 21 -11.11 6.07 7.61
CA ARG A 21 -9.70 5.78 7.97
C ARG A 21 -9.46 5.69 9.48
N ARG A 22 -10.15 6.50 10.30
CA ARG A 22 -9.96 6.52 11.76
C ARG A 22 -10.44 5.28 12.51
N ALA A 23 -11.35 4.49 11.93
CA ALA A 23 -11.80 3.24 12.54
C ALA A 23 -10.82 2.08 12.28
N MET A 24 -9.87 2.24 11.37
CA MET A 24 -8.88 1.22 10.99
C MET A 24 -7.62 1.23 11.87
N THR A 25 -7.39 2.32 12.63
CA THR A 25 -6.15 2.56 13.40
C THR A 25 -6.27 2.28 14.90
N ASP A 26 -7.42 1.84 15.40
CA ASP A 26 -7.61 1.50 16.82
C ASP A 26 -7.85 -0.02 16.98
N GLY A 27 -6.78 -0.79 16.77
CA GLY A 27 -6.79 -2.25 16.90
C GLY A 27 -5.36 -2.75 17.14
N GLY A 28 -5.08 -3.10 18.40
CA GLY A 28 -3.75 -3.36 18.97
C GLY A 28 -2.75 -4.24 18.19
N THR A 29 -1.49 -3.97 18.53
CA THR A 29 -0.18 -4.63 18.28
C THR A 29 -0.12 -6.16 18.02
N GLY A 30 -0.91 -6.70 17.11
CA GLY A 30 -0.82 -8.08 16.64
C GLY A 30 -0.59 -8.12 15.14
N GLU A 31 0.39 -8.90 14.70
CA GLU A 31 0.57 -9.34 13.31
C GLU A 31 -0.80 -9.50 12.61
N ARG A 32 -1.04 -8.69 11.56
CA ARG A 32 -2.36 -8.57 10.93
C ARG A 32 -2.87 -9.96 10.56
N ALA A 33 -4.05 -10.30 11.06
CA ALA A 33 -4.64 -11.60 10.81
C ALA A 33 -4.83 -11.86 9.31
N PRO A 34 -4.72 -13.12 8.86
CA PRO A 34 -4.96 -13.48 7.47
C PRO A 34 -6.35 -13.02 7.04
N ARG A 35 -6.45 -12.28 5.94
CA ARG A 35 -7.72 -11.71 5.45
C ARG A 35 -8.78 -12.79 5.14
N ALA A 36 -8.34 -14.03 4.88
CA ALA A 36 -9.19 -15.21 4.69
C ALA A 36 -9.81 -15.78 5.98
N ALA A 37 -9.35 -15.37 7.18
CA ALA A 37 -9.74 -15.96 8.45
C ALA A 37 -11.24 -15.87 8.78
N ALA A 38 -11.97 -14.95 8.12
CA ALA A 38 -13.43 -14.83 8.25
C ALA A 38 -14.21 -16.01 7.63
N VAL A 39 -13.56 -16.81 6.78
CA VAL A 39 -14.22 -17.82 5.92
C VAL A 39 -13.72 -19.22 6.23
N GLY A 40 -12.43 -19.39 6.49
CA GLY A 40 -11.78 -20.67 6.70
C GLY A 40 -10.37 -20.68 6.12
N ASP A 41 -9.77 -21.86 6.04
CA ASP A 41 -8.40 -22.04 5.53
C ASP A 41 -8.31 -23.11 4.43
N ASP A 42 -9.34 -23.20 3.58
CA ASP A 42 -9.34 -24.13 2.47
C ASP A 42 -10.19 -23.66 1.28
N PRO A 43 -9.87 -24.11 0.05
CA PRO A 43 -10.59 -23.71 -1.15
C PRO A 43 -12.08 -24.11 -1.16
N GLU A 44 -12.46 -25.20 -0.48
CA GLU A 44 -13.85 -25.65 -0.44
C GLU A 44 -14.71 -24.65 0.36
N ALA A 45 -14.20 -24.18 1.51
CA ALA A 45 -14.81 -23.10 2.29
C ALA A 45 -14.96 -21.81 1.47
N PHE A 46 -13.96 -21.44 0.65
CA PHE A 46 -14.06 -20.26 -0.21
C PHE A 46 -15.16 -20.41 -1.28
N HIS A 47 -15.28 -21.59 -1.88
CA HIS A 47 -16.35 -21.86 -2.83
C HIS A 47 -17.75 -21.88 -2.19
N GLU A 48 -17.87 -22.43 -0.98
CA GLU A 48 -19.12 -22.40 -0.22
C GLU A 48 -19.51 -20.96 0.12
N GLN A 49 -18.58 -20.18 0.67
CA GLN A 49 -18.79 -18.77 0.99
C GLN A 49 -19.25 -17.95 -0.22
N ALA A 50 -18.63 -18.17 -1.39
CA ALA A 50 -19.03 -17.50 -2.63
C ALA A 50 -20.49 -17.81 -3.01
N ARG A 51 -20.93 -19.06 -2.83
CA ARG A 51 -22.32 -19.50 -3.08
C ARG A 51 -23.30 -18.94 -2.07
N GLU A 52 -22.95 -18.97 -0.79
CA GLU A 52 -23.78 -18.39 0.26
C GLU A 52 -23.97 -16.89 0.06
N PHE A 53 -22.88 -16.18 -0.28
CA PHE A 53 -22.92 -14.76 -0.59
C PHE A 53 -23.84 -14.47 -1.78
N ALA A 54 -23.64 -15.16 -2.92
CA ALA A 54 -24.52 -15.02 -4.09
C ALA A 54 -25.99 -15.33 -3.76
N GLY A 55 -26.25 -16.35 -2.93
CA GLY A 55 -27.60 -16.73 -2.49
C GLY A 55 -28.25 -15.68 -1.60
N ARG A 56 -27.50 -15.11 -0.65
CA ARG A 56 -27.95 -14.04 0.26
C ARG A 56 -28.31 -12.77 -0.51
N HIS A 57 -27.51 -12.44 -1.53
CA HIS A 57 -27.69 -11.28 -2.38
C HIS A 57 -28.32 -11.60 -3.74
N GLY A 58 -29.16 -12.64 -3.81
CA GLY A 58 -29.76 -13.11 -5.07
C GLY A 58 -30.54 -12.03 -5.85
N ALA A 59 -31.02 -10.98 -5.17
CA ALA A 59 -31.67 -9.83 -5.80
C ALA A 59 -30.70 -8.94 -6.63
N ALA A 60 -29.40 -8.95 -6.31
CA ALA A 60 -28.36 -8.23 -7.07
C ALA A 60 -27.98 -8.96 -8.37
N GLY A 61 -28.49 -10.19 -8.58
CA GLY A 61 -28.24 -10.96 -9.81
C GLY A 61 -26.80 -11.46 -9.94
N LEU A 62 -26.16 -11.77 -8.80
CA LEU A 62 -24.85 -12.39 -8.73
C LEU A 62 -24.92 -13.85 -9.24
N ASP A 63 -24.50 -14.10 -10.48
CA ASP A 63 -24.66 -15.39 -11.19
C ASP A 63 -23.33 -16.11 -11.54
N PHE A 64 -22.21 -15.58 -11.06
CA PHE A 64 -20.84 -16.05 -11.31
C PHE A 64 -20.36 -15.86 -12.75
N SER A 65 -21.02 -15.00 -13.53
CA SER A 65 -20.48 -14.53 -14.81
C SER A 65 -19.57 -13.31 -14.61
N PRO A 66 -18.61 -13.05 -15.51
CA PRO A 66 -17.87 -11.78 -15.51
C PRO A 66 -18.78 -10.54 -15.45
N ALA A 67 -19.89 -10.54 -16.18
CA ALA A 67 -20.86 -9.43 -16.20
C ALA A 67 -21.58 -9.18 -14.86
N SER A 68 -21.42 -10.06 -13.87
CA SER A 68 -21.92 -9.86 -12.51
C SER A 68 -20.96 -9.04 -11.63
N LEU A 69 -19.70 -8.84 -12.03
CA LEU A 69 -18.69 -8.13 -11.26
C LEU A 69 -19.01 -6.64 -11.11
N ALA A 70 -19.59 -5.99 -12.13
CA ALA A 70 -20.06 -4.62 -12.00
C ALA A 70 -21.18 -4.48 -10.94
N ARG A 71 -22.01 -5.52 -10.78
CA ARG A 71 -23.06 -5.56 -9.75
C ARG A 71 -22.48 -5.88 -8.37
N LEU A 72 -21.38 -6.63 -8.32
CA LEU A 72 -20.61 -6.81 -7.10
C LEU A 72 -20.02 -5.48 -6.63
N ASP A 73 -19.47 -4.67 -7.54
CA ASP A 73 -18.95 -3.34 -7.21
C ASP A 73 -20.05 -2.44 -6.63
N GLU A 74 -21.22 -2.38 -7.28
CA GLU A 74 -22.39 -1.63 -6.76
C GLU A 74 -22.81 -2.12 -5.38
N LEU A 75 -22.86 -3.44 -5.18
CA LEU A 75 -23.29 -4.04 -3.91
C LEU A 75 -22.33 -3.73 -2.77
N VAL A 76 -21.02 -3.86 -3.00
CA VAL A 76 -20.00 -3.57 -1.98
C VAL A 76 -19.94 -2.06 -1.70
N ALA A 77 -20.19 -1.21 -2.68
CA ALA A 77 -20.25 0.24 -2.49
C ALA A 77 -21.46 0.68 -1.66
N ASP A 78 -22.60 0.01 -1.80
CA ASP A 78 -23.85 0.32 -1.10
C ASP A 78 -23.90 -0.25 0.33
N GLU A 79 -23.15 -1.30 0.63
CA GLU A 79 -23.12 -1.94 1.96
C GLU A 79 -22.09 -1.29 2.89
N GLU A 80 -22.50 -0.95 4.11
CA GLU A 80 -21.56 -0.51 5.14
C GLU A 80 -20.88 -1.75 5.74
N PRO A 81 -19.53 -1.82 5.72
CA PRO A 81 -18.83 -3.00 6.22
C PRO A 81 -18.97 -3.09 7.75
N GLU A 82 -19.48 -4.22 8.23
CA GLU A 82 -19.36 -4.61 9.63
C GLU A 82 -18.00 -5.27 9.88
N TRP A 83 -17.29 -4.78 10.88
CA TRP A 83 -16.04 -5.36 11.36
C TRP A 83 -16.34 -6.31 12.52
N THR A 84 -15.83 -7.53 12.46
CA THR A 84 -16.02 -8.56 13.48
C THR A 84 -14.67 -9.02 14.00
N THR A 85 -14.58 -9.21 15.31
CA THR A 85 -13.44 -9.89 15.93
C THR A 85 -13.67 -11.40 15.92
N VAL A 86 -12.73 -12.16 15.36
CA VAL A 86 -12.73 -13.63 15.32
C VAL A 86 -11.51 -14.16 16.07
N GLU A 87 -11.65 -15.33 16.70
CA GLU A 87 -10.53 -16.05 17.32
C GLU A 87 -9.88 -16.96 16.26
N LEU A 88 -8.58 -16.79 16.05
CA LEU A 88 -7.75 -17.61 15.15
C LEU A 88 -7.44 -18.96 15.80
N GLU A 89 -7.01 -19.93 14.99
CA GLU A 89 -6.67 -21.29 15.48
C GLU A 89 -5.54 -21.31 16.53
N ASP A 90 -4.67 -20.31 16.51
CA ASP A 90 -3.59 -20.14 17.50
C ASP A 90 -4.03 -19.40 18.77
N GLY A 91 -5.32 -19.08 18.89
CA GLY A 91 -5.92 -18.39 20.03
C GLY A 91 -5.75 -16.87 20.03
N ARG A 92 -5.20 -16.27 18.97
CA ARG A 92 -5.19 -14.82 18.79
C ARG A 92 -6.54 -14.28 18.34
N GLU A 93 -6.84 -13.04 18.66
CA GLU A 93 -8.01 -12.34 18.12
C GLU A 93 -7.65 -11.51 16.88
N ALA A 94 -8.56 -11.49 15.92
CA ALA A 94 -8.38 -10.90 14.60
C ALA A 94 -9.59 -10.06 14.23
N THR A 95 -9.39 -8.81 13.81
CA THR A 95 -10.48 -8.00 13.26
C THR A 95 -10.58 -8.23 11.76
N VAL A 96 -11.72 -8.74 11.31
CA VAL A 96 -11.98 -9.08 9.90
C VAL A 96 -13.22 -8.34 9.40
N ALA A 97 -13.29 -8.15 8.07
CA ALA A 97 -14.47 -7.63 7.40
C ALA A 97 -15.13 -8.78 6.60
N PRO A 98 -16.17 -9.44 7.13
CA PRO A 98 -16.82 -10.57 6.46
C PRO A 98 -17.34 -10.22 5.06
N LEU A 99 -17.74 -8.95 4.83
CA LEU A 99 -18.15 -8.46 3.52
C LEU A 99 -17.01 -8.53 2.49
N ALA A 100 -15.80 -8.05 2.84
CA ALA A 100 -14.64 -8.15 1.94
C ALA A 100 -14.27 -9.61 1.68
N ALA A 101 -14.24 -10.45 2.71
CA ALA A 101 -13.89 -11.85 2.53
C ALA A 101 -14.92 -12.58 1.63
N ALA A 102 -16.21 -12.30 1.80
CA ALA A 102 -17.25 -12.87 0.95
C ALA A 102 -17.19 -12.34 -0.50
N ALA A 103 -16.92 -11.04 -0.69
CA ALA A 103 -16.73 -10.45 -2.01
C ALA A 103 -15.49 -11.00 -2.72
N ALA A 104 -14.38 -11.20 -2.01
CA ALA A 104 -13.16 -11.85 -2.50
C ALA A 104 -13.45 -13.28 -2.99
N CYS A 105 -14.14 -14.08 -2.18
CA CYS A 105 -14.52 -15.45 -2.55
C CYS A 105 -15.42 -15.45 -3.80
N TYR A 106 -16.35 -14.51 -3.90
CA TYR A 106 -17.21 -14.39 -5.08
C TYR A 106 -16.42 -14.01 -6.35
N PHE A 107 -15.56 -12.99 -6.26
CA PHE A 107 -14.70 -12.57 -7.36
C PHE A 107 -13.78 -13.71 -7.83
N ALA A 108 -13.13 -14.41 -6.90
CA ALA A 108 -12.32 -15.57 -7.21
C ALA A 108 -13.14 -16.69 -7.88
N ALA A 109 -14.37 -16.95 -7.44
CA ALA A 109 -15.24 -17.94 -8.07
C ALA A 109 -15.61 -17.59 -9.52
N VAL A 110 -15.72 -16.31 -9.88
CA VAL A 110 -15.91 -15.87 -11.27
C VAL A 110 -14.68 -16.20 -12.11
N LEU A 111 -13.48 -15.93 -11.60
CA LEU A 111 -12.22 -16.21 -12.29
C LEU A 111 -11.95 -17.71 -12.45
N VAL A 112 -12.17 -18.50 -11.40
CA VAL A 112 -12.10 -19.98 -11.45
C VAL A 112 -12.99 -20.54 -12.55
N ARG A 113 -14.22 -20.02 -12.66
CA ARG A 113 -15.20 -20.53 -13.62
C ARG A 113 -14.94 -20.07 -15.06
N SER A 114 -14.41 -18.87 -15.23
CA SER A 114 -14.28 -18.23 -16.55
C SER A 114 -12.92 -18.48 -17.18
N TYR A 115 -11.88 -18.67 -16.36
CA TYR A 115 -10.48 -18.69 -16.80
C TYR A 115 -9.69 -19.88 -16.24
N ASP A 116 -10.36 -20.90 -15.72
CA ASP A 116 -9.75 -22.10 -15.12
C ASP A 116 -8.73 -21.77 -14.01
N ALA A 117 -8.95 -20.65 -13.32
CA ALA A 117 -8.10 -20.23 -12.22
C ALA A 117 -8.22 -21.20 -11.03
N GLY A 118 -7.18 -21.29 -10.21
CA GLY A 118 -7.12 -22.20 -9.08
C GLY A 118 -6.61 -21.54 -7.80
N TRP A 119 -7.16 -21.92 -6.65
CA TRP A 119 -6.59 -21.53 -5.36
C TRP A 119 -5.28 -22.30 -5.13
N VAL A 120 -4.21 -21.56 -4.85
CA VAL A 120 -2.90 -22.10 -4.48
C VAL A 120 -2.49 -21.55 -3.12
N ALA A 121 -1.77 -22.38 -2.36
CA ALA A 121 -1.12 -21.93 -1.14
C ALA A 121 -0.05 -20.91 -1.54
N ASP A 122 0.00 -19.81 -0.79
CA ASP A 122 0.90 -18.70 -1.04
C ASP A 122 1.55 -18.27 0.27
N GLU A 123 2.85 -18.02 0.27
CA GLU A 123 3.60 -17.76 1.49
C GLU A 123 3.27 -16.37 2.06
N ASP A 124 2.91 -15.41 1.21
CA ASP A 124 2.62 -14.03 1.58
C ASP A 124 1.16 -13.82 1.99
N TYR A 125 0.24 -14.44 1.24
CA TYR A 125 -1.20 -14.21 1.40
C TYR A 125 -1.94 -15.37 2.04
N ARG A 126 -1.23 -16.47 2.37
CA ARG A 126 -1.77 -17.80 2.71
C ARG A 126 -2.48 -18.47 1.53
N TRP A 127 -3.29 -17.71 0.80
CA TRP A 127 -4.01 -18.15 -0.39
C TRP A 127 -3.94 -17.09 -1.49
N ALA A 128 -3.54 -17.53 -2.68
CA ALA A 128 -3.62 -16.74 -3.91
C ALA A 128 -4.44 -17.48 -4.96
N LEU A 129 -4.99 -16.75 -5.91
CA LEU A 129 -5.60 -17.31 -7.09
C LEU A 129 -4.56 -17.35 -8.22
N SER A 130 -4.22 -18.55 -8.66
CA SER A 130 -3.36 -18.81 -9.79
C SER A 130 -4.17 -18.77 -11.09
N VAL A 131 -3.72 -17.98 -12.06
CA VAL A 131 -4.28 -17.89 -13.41
C VAL A 131 -3.16 -18.15 -14.41
N GLU A 132 -3.35 -19.14 -15.29
CA GLU A 132 -2.38 -19.44 -16.36
C GLU A 132 -2.78 -18.70 -17.65
N PRO A 133 -1.93 -17.79 -18.16
CA PRO A 133 -2.20 -17.11 -19.43
C PRO A 133 -2.07 -18.07 -20.63
N PRO A 134 -2.74 -17.79 -21.76
CA PRO A 134 -2.65 -18.62 -22.97
C PRO A 134 -1.24 -18.71 -23.55
N ASP A 135 -0.44 -17.64 -23.36
CA ASP A 135 0.95 -17.56 -23.83
C ASP A 135 1.94 -18.24 -22.85
N GLY A 136 1.43 -18.83 -21.77
CA GLY A 136 2.19 -19.50 -20.72
C GLY A 136 2.63 -18.57 -19.58
N GLY A 137 2.99 -19.17 -18.45
CA GLY A 137 3.29 -18.47 -17.20
C GLY A 137 2.22 -18.70 -16.14
N GLU A 138 2.44 -18.14 -14.96
CA GLU A 138 1.51 -18.20 -13.84
C GLU A 138 1.42 -16.80 -13.23
N LEU A 139 0.21 -16.25 -13.15
CA LEU A 139 -0.06 -15.05 -12.36
C LEU A 139 -0.72 -15.46 -11.05
N ARG A 140 -0.24 -14.92 -9.93
CA ARG A 140 -0.90 -15.04 -8.64
C ARG A 140 -1.62 -13.76 -8.28
N LEU A 141 -2.88 -13.90 -7.88
CA LEU A 141 -3.78 -12.81 -7.56
C LEU A 141 -4.24 -12.91 -6.11
N ASN A 142 -4.01 -11.86 -5.32
CA ASN A 142 -4.52 -11.75 -3.95
C ASN A 142 -5.96 -11.21 -3.95
N ALA A 143 -6.94 -12.09 -4.16
CA ALA A 143 -8.36 -11.73 -4.19
C ALA A 143 -8.85 -11.08 -2.88
N PHE A 144 -8.34 -11.52 -1.73
CA PHE A 144 -8.66 -10.93 -0.43
C PHE A 144 -8.01 -9.55 -0.25
N GLY A 145 -6.84 -9.36 -0.84
CA GLY A 145 -6.16 -8.08 -1.02
C GLY A 145 -7.08 -7.02 -1.62
N ILE A 146 -7.47 -7.31 -2.86
CA ILE A 146 -8.33 -6.49 -3.73
C ILE A 146 -9.66 -6.15 -3.05
N ALA A 147 -10.32 -7.14 -2.44
CA ALA A 147 -11.61 -6.90 -1.81
C ALA A 147 -11.52 -6.00 -0.57
N HIS A 148 -10.44 -6.10 0.21
CA HIS A 148 -10.23 -5.24 1.36
C HIS A 148 -9.90 -3.79 0.96
N GLU A 149 -9.15 -3.59 -0.12
CA GLU A 149 -8.91 -2.26 -0.70
C GLU A 149 -10.21 -1.64 -1.21
N GLY A 150 -11.05 -2.45 -1.87
CA GLY A 150 -12.38 -2.03 -2.31
C GLY A 150 -13.36 -1.68 -1.18
N LEU A 151 -13.06 -1.97 0.10
CA LEU A 151 -13.83 -1.45 1.24
C LEU A 151 -13.31 -0.10 1.74
N ALA A 152 -12.01 0.15 1.58
CA ALA A 152 -11.37 1.40 1.99
C ALA A 152 -11.59 2.51 0.95
N ASP A 153 -11.72 2.13 -0.32
CA ASP A 153 -11.98 2.98 -1.47
C ASP A 153 -13.20 2.49 -2.29
N VAL A 154 -13.39 2.98 -3.51
CA VAL A 154 -14.40 2.50 -4.46
C VAL A 154 -14.08 1.05 -4.88
N PRO A 155 -15.00 0.09 -4.78
CA PRO A 155 -14.82 -1.27 -5.31
C PRO A 155 -14.49 -1.28 -6.80
N ARG A 156 -13.50 -2.08 -7.21
CA ARG A 156 -12.98 -2.11 -8.59
C ARG A 156 -12.93 -3.52 -9.21
N PHE A 157 -13.74 -4.48 -8.74
CA PHE A 157 -13.71 -5.87 -9.20
C PHE A 157 -13.91 -6.03 -10.72
N ALA A 158 -14.81 -5.24 -11.32
CA ALA A 158 -15.01 -5.26 -12.77
C ALA A 158 -13.80 -4.71 -13.54
N VAL A 159 -13.16 -3.65 -13.02
CA VAL A 159 -11.96 -3.06 -13.62
C VAL A 159 -10.76 -4.00 -13.48
N THR A 160 -10.55 -4.59 -12.31
CA THR A 160 -9.50 -5.59 -12.09
C THR A 160 -9.66 -6.79 -13.01
N HIS A 161 -10.90 -7.26 -13.22
CA HIS A 161 -11.18 -8.29 -14.22
C HIS A 161 -10.77 -7.86 -15.63
N ASP A 162 -11.14 -6.66 -16.04
CA ASP A 162 -10.86 -6.17 -17.39
C ASP A 162 -9.36 -5.94 -17.62
N ALA A 163 -8.63 -5.54 -16.58
CA ALA A 163 -7.17 -5.50 -16.59
C ALA A 163 -6.60 -6.90 -16.81
N LEU A 164 -7.04 -7.91 -16.05
CA LEU A 164 -6.59 -9.30 -16.23
C LEU A 164 -6.87 -9.84 -17.64
N VAL A 165 -8.05 -9.53 -18.20
CA VAL A 165 -8.40 -9.91 -19.57
C VAL A 165 -7.42 -9.31 -20.58
N VAL A 166 -7.08 -8.03 -20.44
CA VAL A 166 -6.17 -7.33 -21.37
C VAL A 166 -4.72 -7.77 -21.17
N GLU A 167 -4.24 -7.81 -19.93
CA GLU A 167 -2.83 -8.07 -19.61
C GLU A 167 -2.42 -9.52 -19.86
N LEU A 168 -3.30 -10.46 -19.50
CA LEU A 168 -3.03 -11.89 -19.69
C LEU A 168 -3.56 -12.42 -21.03
N GLY A 169 -4.20 -11.57 -21.85
CA GLY A 169 -4.78 -11.98 -23.12
C GLY A 169 -5.86 -13.05 -22.98
N LEU A 170 -6.65 -13.02 -21.91
CA LEU A 170 -7.71 -14.00 -21.66
C LEU A 170 -8.84 -13.85 -22.68
N ASP A 171 -9.54 -14.94 -22.97
CA ASP A 171 -10.71 -14.96 -23.86
C ASP A 171 -11.97 -14.46 -23.11
N GLY A 172 -11.92 -13.20 -22.65
CA GLY A 172 -12.97 -12.53 -21.89
C GLY A 172 -13.41 -11.20 -22.54
N GLU A 173 -14.65 -10.80 -22.29
CA GLU A 173 -15.13 -9.46 -22.66
C GLU A 173 -14.96 -8.50 -21.47
N ARG A 174 -14.71 -7.22 -21.76
CA ARG A 174 -14.64 -6.17 -20.74
C ARG A 174 -16.03 -5.91 -20.15
N VAL A 175 -16.14 -5.84 -18.83
CA VAL A 175 -17.41 -5.77 -18.09
C VAL A 175 -17.55 -4.54 -17.22
N ALA A 176 -16.48 -3.76 -17.01
CA ALA A 176 -16.56 -2.49 -16.32
C ALA A 176 -17.37 -1.46 -17.13
N ASP A 177 -18.14 -0.62 -16.43
CA ASP A 177 -18.79 0.53 -17.07
C ASP A 177 -17.72 1.53 -17.53
N PRO A 178 -17.80 2.11 -18.74
CA PRO A 178 -16.89 3.14 -19.22
C PRO A 178 -16.67 4.32 -18.26
N GLN A 179 -17.65 4.64 -17.40
CA GLN A 179 -17.51 5.67 -16.36
C GLN A 179 -16.63 5.20 -15.19
N THR A 180 -16.73 3.92 -14.82
CA THR A 180 -15.87 3.29 -13.80
C THR A 180 -14.46 3.08 -14.36
N GLU A 181 -14.33 2.66 -15.62
CA GLU A 181 -13.03 2.60 -16.32
C GLU A 181 -12.40 4.00 -16.44
N ALA A 182 -13.17 5.04 -16.76
CA ALA A 182 -12.64 6.40 -16.84
C ALA A 182 -12.22 6.96 -15.48
N ALA A 183 -12.94 6.62 -14.40
CA ALA A 183 -12.53 6.98 -13.05
C ALA A 183 -11.26 6.22 -12.62
N ALA A 184 -11.15 4.92 -12.95
CA ALA A 184 -9.94 4.15 -12.71
C ALA A 184 -8.77 4.60 -13.59
N ALA A 185 -9.04 5.02 -14.83
CA ALA A 185 -8.05 5.53 -15.77
C ALA A 185 -7.65 6.99 -15.48
N ASP A 186 -8.50 7.83 -14.92
CA ASP A 186 -8.07 9.16 -14.46
C ASP A 186 -7.15 9.05 -13.23
N ASP A 187 -7.32 8.00 -12.40
CA ASP A 187 -6.40 7.60 -11.32
C ASP A 187 -5.11 6.95 -11.88
N GLU A 188 -5.21 5.99 -12.82
CA GLU A 188 -4.05 5.22 -13.31
C GLU A 188 -3.32 5.83 -14.53
N VAL A 189 -3.97 6.57 -15.42
CA VAL A 189 -3.39 7.05 -16.70
C VAL A 189 -2.70 8.40 -16.55
N ALA A 190 -3.05 9.19 -15.53
CA ALA A 190 -2.22 10.33 -15.13
C ALA A 190 -0.89 9.83 -14.57
N ASP A 191 -0.94 8.90 -13.61
CA ASP A 191 0.24 8.42 -12.91
C ASP A 191 1.09 7.46 -13.76
N ALA A 192 0.51 6.42 -14.36
CA ALA A 192 1.28 5.36 -15.02
C ALA A 192 1.87 5.79 -16.37
N LYS A 193 1.29 6.75 -17.09
CA LYS A 193 1.82 7.22 -18.38
C LYS A 193 2.99 8.20 -18.20
N GLU A 194 2.93 9.02 -17.16
CA GLU A 194 4.03 9.91 -16.76
C GLU A 194 5.16 9.08 -16.14
N LEU A 195 4.85 8.07 -15.32
CA LEU A 195 5.82 7.09 -14.80
C LEU A 195 6.51 6.28 -15.90
N ARG A 196 5.77 5.76 -16.90
CA ARG A 196 6.38 4.98 -18.00
C ARG A 196 7.26 5.80 -18.92
N ALA A 197 6.96 7.10 -19.08
CA ALA A 197 7.79 8.02 -19.85
C ALA A 197 9.05 8.44 -19.06
N ALA A 198 8.94 8.62 -17.74
CA ALA A 198 10.06 8.96 -16.86
C ALA A 198 10.99 7.77 -16.57
N ALA A 199 10.44 6.57 -16.35
CA ALA A 199 11.21 5.34 -16.12
C ALA A 199 12.02 4.89 -17.36
N ALA A 200 11.65 5.37 -18.55
CA ALA A 200 12.40 5.14 -19.77
C ALA A 200 13.67 6.01 -19.89
N GLU A 201 13.78 7.09 -19.10
CA GLU A 201 14.92 8.02 -19.14
C GLU A 201 15.82 7.90 -17.88
N ASP A 202 15.27 7.68 -16.68
CA ASP A 202 16.02 7.36 -15.45
C ASP A 202 15.07 6.87 -14.31
N PRO A 203 15.28 5.70 -13.68
CA PRO A 203 14.45 5.20 -12.58
C PRO A 203 14.46 6.08 -11.31
N GLU A 204 15.48 6.91 -11.08
CA GLU A 204 15.45 7.89 -9.97
C GLU A 204 14.44 9.04 -10.23
N VAL A 205 14.22 9.40 -11.49
CA VAL A 205 13.28 10.47 -11.89
C VAL A 205 11.82 10.00 -11.84
N ALA A 206 11.58 8.71 -12.09
CA ALA A 206 10.26 8.09 -11.96
C ALA A 206 9.74 8.11 -10.51
N MET A 207 10.63 8.05 -9.53
CA MET A 207 10.30 8.12 -8.10
C MET A 207 10.01 9.55 -7.65
N ALA A 208 10.75 10.54 -8.14
CA ALA A 208 10.42 11.96 -7.91
C ALA A 208 9.04 12.30 -8.48
N ALA A 209 8.65 11.69 -9.61
CA ALA A 209 7.32 11.81 -10.20
C ALA A 209 6.23 11.05 -9.40
N ALA A 210 6.51 9.85 -8.88
CA ALA A 210 5.59 9.11 -8.00
C ALA A 210 5.34 9.85 -6.68
N ALA A 211 6.41 10.43 -6.10
CA ALA A 211 6.31 11.26 -4.90
C ALA A 211 5.63 12.61 -5.17
N ALA A 212 5.58 13.08 -6.42
CA ALA A 212 4.83 14.26 -6.83
C ALA A 212 3.30 14.02 -6.95
N GLY A 213 2.86 12.74 -6.97
CA GLY A 213 1.44 12.35 -6.96
C GLY A 213 0.90 12.03 -5.56
N ILE A 214 1.76 11.70 -4.60
CA ILE A 214 1.40 11.61 -3.18
C ILE A 214 1.38 13.02 -2.62
N ASP A 215 0.35 13.37 -1.85
CA ASP A 215 0.35 14.65 -1.15
C ASP A 215 1.63 14.72 -0.28
N ALA A 216 2.45 15.74 -0.50
CA ALA A 216 3.72 15.95 0.18
C ALA A 216 3.60 15.80 1.70
N GLU A 217 2.47 16.22 2.28
CA GLU A 217 2.21 16.15 3.71
C GLU A 217 1.87 14.72 4.13
N GLU A 218 1.14 13.95 3.31
CA GLU A 218 0.87 12.52 3.52
C GLU A 218 2.16 11.68 3.47
N LEU A 219 3.09 12.00 2.57
CA LEU A 219 4.40 11.32 2.51
C LEU A 219 5.28 11.66 3.72
N ILE A 220 5.29 12.91 4.15
CA ILE A 220 6.02 13.36 5.36
C ILE A 220 5.46 12.71 6.62
N ASP A 221 4.14 12.59 6.74
CA ASP A 221 3.51 11.90 7.86
C ASP A 221 3.84 10.39 7.82
N GLY A 222 3.85 9.76 6.63
CA GLY A 222 4.31 8.39 6.45
C GLY A 222 5.73 8.16 6.98
N PHE A 223 6.68 9.05 6.68
CA PHE A 223 8.04 8.96 7.23
C PHE A 223 8.09 8.98 8.77
N ARG A 224 7.20 9.72 9.42
CA ARG A 224 7.15 9.76 10.89
C ARG A 224 6.60 8.47 11.47
N GLU A 225 5.59 7.91 10.83
CA GLU A 225 4.99 6.63 11.21
C GLU A 225 6.02 5.50 11.04
N ASP A 226 6.68 5.42 9.88
CA ASP A 226 7.71 4.42 9.60
C ASP A 226 8.92 4.53 10.56
N ALA A 227 9.30 5.75 10.94
CA ALA A 227 10.35 5.97 11.92
C ALA A 227 9.96 5.46 13.32
N ALA A 228 8.70 5.67 13.72
CA ALA A 228 8.17 5.20 14.99
C ALA A 228 8.09 3.67 15.01
N ASP A 229 7.63 3.06 13.92
CA ASP A 229 7.56 1.60 13.75
C ASP A 229 8.95 0.96 13.87
N LEU A 230 9.99 1.59 13.29
CA LEU A 230 11.38 1.13 13.42
C LEU A 230 11.85 1.15 14.89
N VAL A 231 11.54 2.20 15.64
CA VAL A 231 11.90 2.29 17.07
C VAL A 231 11.14 1.24 17.89
N GLU A 232 9.86 1.03 17.59
CA GLU A 232 9.01 0.07 18.30
C GLU A 232 9.44 -1.37 18.05
N ALA A 233 9.82 -1.71 16.83
CA ALA A 233 10.20 -3.07 16.47
C ALA A 233 11.59 -3.46 16.99
N TRP A 234 12.50 -2.50 17.23
CA TRP A 234 13.85 -2.77 17.75
C TRP A 234 14.19 -1.99 19.04
N PRO A 235 13.45 -2.21 20.14
CA PRO A 235 13.62 -1.43 21.38
C PRO A 235 14.98 -1.67 22.05
N SER A 236 15.65 -2.79 21.74
CA SER A 236 16.98 -3.12 22.25
C SER A 236 18.11 -2.27 21.66
N HIS A 237 17.86 -1.57 20.54
CA HIS A 237 18.85 -0.74 19.86
C HIS A 237 18.88 0.72 20.36
N ASP A 238 18.00 1.07 21.30
CA ASP A 238 17.96 2.39 21.96
C ASP A 238 17.93 3.55 20.95
N LEU A 239 17.03 3.46 19.97
CA LEU A 239 16.85 4.47 18.94
C LEU A 239 16.00 5.62 19.51
N ASP A 240 16.60 6.78 19.76
CA ASP A 240 16.03 7.91 20.50
C ASP A 240 15.95 9.22 19.70
N TYR A 241 16.21 9.16 18.41
CA TYR A 241 16.28 10.31 17.48
C TYR A 241 17.38 11.33 17.81
N SER A 242 18.39 10.97 18.61
CA SER A 242 19.61 11.78 18.79
C SER A 242 20.59 11.54 17.64
N ALA A 243 21.50 12.49 17.39
CA ALA A 243 22.59 12.29 16.44
C ALA A 243 23.45 11.05 16.79
N ALA A 244 23.67 10.81 18.09
CA ALA A 244 24.41 9.65 18.58
C ALA A 244 23.72 8.30 18.28
N SER A 245 22.39 8.30 18.11
CA SER A 245 21.64 7.08 17.77
C SER A 245 21.84 6.63 16.33
N LEU A 246 22.28 7.50 15.42
CA LEU A 246 22.53 7.10 14.03
C LEU A 246 23.62 6.02 13.90
N GLY A 247 24.61 6.02 14.80
CA GLY A 247 25.58 4.92 14.86
C GLY A 247 24.96 3.58 15.30
N ARG A 248 23.89 3.63 16.10
CA ARG A 248 23.11 2.45 16.50
C ARG A 248 22.16 2.02 15.38
N LEU A 249 21.59 2.96 14.63
CA LEU A 249 20.85 2.69 13.40
C LEU A 249 21.72 2.00 12.36
N ASP A 250 22.94 2.49 12.11
CA ASP A 250 23.89 1.85 11.18
C ASP A 250 24.27 0.43 11.63
N ALA A 251 24.27 0.16 12.94
CA ALA A 251 24.46 -1.19 13.47
C ALA A 251 23.24 -2.08 13.23
N LEU A 252 22.03 -1.57 13.52
CA LEU A 252 20.77 -2.25 13.27
C LEU A 252 20.63 -2.62 11.79
N VAL A 253 20.87 -1.66 10.88
CA VAL A 253 20.77 -1.88 9.44
C VAL A 253 21.69 -3.04 9.05
N ARG A 254 22.97 -2.99 9.41
CA ARG A 254 23.93 -4.05 9.05
C ARG A 254 23.58 -5.42 9.64
N MET A 255 22.97 -5.47 10.81
CA MET A 255 22.71 -6.72 11.53
C MET A 255 21.39 -7.37 11.14
N GLU A 256 20.35 -6.57 10.91
CA GLU A 256 18.97 -7.05 10.83
C GLU A 256 18.26 -6.65 9.53
N LEU A 257 18.68 -5.56 8.87
CA LEU A 257 17.96 -5.01 7.71
C LEU A 257 18.74 -5.11 6.38
N ALA A 258 20.06 -5.24 6.44
CA ALA A 258 20.89 -5.49 5.29
C ALA A 258 20.80 -6.99 4.95
N ASP A 259 20.53 -7.28 3.68
CA ASP A 259 20.43 -8.64 3.18
C ASP A 259 21.02 -8.64 1.77
N ASP A 260 21.99 -9.54 1.53
CA ASP A 260 22.62 -9.70 0.21
C ASP A 260 21.59 -10.01 -0.89
N ALA A 261 20.44 -10.59 -0.53
CA ALA A 261 19.33 -10.84 -1.45
C ALA A 261 18.65 -9.56 -1.94
N LEU A 262 18.85 -8.41 -1.27
CA LEU A 262 18.31 -7.11 -1.63
C LEU A 262 19.25 -6.27 -2.50
N ALA A 263 20.44 -6.79 -2.85
CA ALA A 263 21.43 -6.06 -3.65
C ALA A 263 20.85 -5.57 -4.99
N ASP A 264 20.02 -6.40 -5.63
CA ASP A 264 19.36 -6.11 -6.91
C ASP A 264 17.91 -5.62 -6.75
N ALA A 265 17.43 -5.41 -5.51
CA ALA A 265 16.06 -4.98 -5.25
C ALA A 265 15.87 -3.51 -5.67
N THR A 266 14.72 -3.23 -6.28
CA THR A 266 14.34 -1.92 -6.79
C THR A 266 13.41 -1.23 -5.79
N PHE A 267 13.83 -0.08 -5.26
CA PHE A 267 12.99 0.72 -4.38
C PHE A 267 11.72 1.18 -5.11
N GLY A 268 10.56 1.04 -4.47
CA GLY A 268 9.26 1.42 -5.01
C GLY A 268 8.65 0.42 -6.00
N ALA A 269 9.37 -0.63 -6.39
CA ALA A 269 8.78 -1.69 -7.19
C ALA A 269 7.92 -2.62 -6.32
N THR A 270 6.79 -3.04 -6.87
CA THR A 270 5.79 -3.87 -6.17
C THR A 270 5.69 -5.29 -6.74
N SER A 271 6.55 -5.61 -7.71
CA SER A 271 6.50 -6.84 -8.48
C SER A 271 7.16 -8.05 -7.82
N ASP A 272 8.08 -7.84 -6.87
CA ASP A 272 8.82 -8.90 -6.16
C ASP A 272 8.84 -8.58 -4.65
N GLU A 273 8.78 -9.61 -3.81
CA GLU A 273 8.83 -9.50 -2.35
C GLU A 273 10.09 -8.77 -1.87
N ARG A 274 11.23 -8.97 -2.55
CA ARG A 274 12.49 -8.29 -2.24
C ARG A 274 12.40 -6.80 -2.52
N ASP A 275 11.70 -6.39 -3.56
CA ASP A 275 11.48 -4.98 -3.88
C ASP A 275 10.57 -4.31 -2.83
N LEU A 276 9.51 -5.00 -2.41
CA LEU A 276 8.61 -4.55 -1.35
C LEU A 276 9.34 -4.45 0.00
N LEU A 277 10.07 -5.49 0.39
CA LEU A 277 10.84 -5.53 1.64
C LEU A 277 11.94 -4.47 1.65
N PHE A 278 12.64 -4.29 0.52
CA PHE A 278 13.62 -3.23 0.36
C PHE A 278 12.97 -1.85 0.52
N THR A 279 11.81 -1.64 -0.09
CA THR A 279 11.04 -0.38 0.02
C THR A 279 10.67 -0.08 1.47
N VAL A 280 10.10 -1.05 2.20
CA VAL A 280 9.74 -0.89 3.62
C VAL A 280 10.98 -0.53 4.47
N ARG A 281 12.08 -1.27 4.31
CA ARG A 281 13.32 -1.04 5.07
C ARG A 281 13.90 0.35 4.79
N VAL A 282 13.91 0.77 3.52
CA VAL A 282 14.39 2.09 3.12
C VAL A 282 13.49 3.19 3.69
N MET A 283 12.17 3.05 3.66
CA MET A 283 11.25 4.04 4.23
C MET A 283 11.42 4.21 5.73
N GLN A 284 11.56 3.11 6.48
CA GLN A 284 11.84 3.12 7.92
C GLN A 284 13.15 3.84 8.26
N VAL A 285 14.24 3.51 7.55
CA VAL A 285 15.55 4.13 7.77
C VAL A 285 15.55 5.60 7.34
N ALA A 286 14.90 5.93 6.22
CA ALA A 286 14.77 7.29 5.71
C ALA A 286 13.95 8.18 6.65
N GLY A 287 12.83 7.67 7.17
CA GLY A 287 11.99 8.36 8.13
C GLY A 287 12.74 8.65 9.43
N TYR A 288 13.45 7.67 9.96
CA TYR A 288 14.26 7.86 11.17
C TYR A 288 15.37 8.90 10.96
N LEU A 289 16.13 8.79 9.86
CA LEU A 289 17.15 9.76 9.51
C LEU A 289 16.57 11.17 9.36
N GLY A 290 15.40 11.27 8.72
CA GLY A 290 14.73 12.55 8.53
C GLY A 290 14.31 13.20 9.84
N GLU A 291 13.76 12.42 10.78
CA GLU A 291 13.43 12.92 12.12
C GLU A 291 14.67 13.33 12.92
N VAL A 292 15.81 12.66 12.77
CA VAL A 292 17.08 13.11 13.38
C VAL A 292 17.51 14.46 12.81
N PHE A 293 17.52 14.63 11.49
CA PHE A 293 17.84 15.93 10.87
C PHE A 293 16.89 17.05 11.32
N ARG A 294 15.58 16.78 11.38
CA ARG A 294 14.59 17.76 11.85
C ARG A 294 14.82 18.18 13.30
N ARG A 295 15.13 17.22 14.18
CA ARG A 295 15.27 17.48 15.62
C ARG A 295 16.61 18.08 16.00
N GLN A 296 17.69 17.64 15.34
CA GLN A 296 19.06 17.96 15.71
C GLN A 296 19.65 19.11 14.90
N ALA A 297 19.18 19.30 13.66
CA ALA A 297 19.70 20.30 12.73
C ALA A 297 18.62 21.26 12.20
N ASP A 298 17.45 21.29 12.85
CA ASP A 298 16.27 22.12 12.47
C ASP A 298 15.90 22.00 10.98
N ALA A 299 16.13 20.82 10.40
CA ALA A 299 15.90 20.59 8.99
C ALA A 299 14.42 20.73 8.63
N THR A 300 14.14 21.23 7.43
CA THR A 300 12.78 21.41 6.92
C THR A 300 12.55 20.55 5.70
N TRP A 301 11.36 19.98 5.58
CA TRP A 301 11.02 19.19 4.40
C TRP A 301 10.75 20.14 3.22
N GLU A 302 11.45 19.89 2.12
CA GLU A 302 11.23 20.45 0.80
C GLU A 302 10.64 19.34 -0.06
N THR A 303 9.57 19.65 -0.80
CA THR A 303 8.85 18.66 -1.62
C THR A 303 8.68 19.08 -3.07
N THR A 304 9.32 20.19 -3.46
CA THR A 304 9.21 20.77 -4.80
C THR A 304 9.74 19.83 -5.89
N ASP A 305 10.83 19.10 -5.59
CA ASP A 305 11.52 18.19 -6.52
C ASP A 305 11.59 16.75 -5.97
N GLY A 306 10.65 16.39 -5.09
CA GLY A 306 10.66 15.15 -4.31
C GLY A 306 11.01 15.39 -2.83
N PRO A 307 10.89 14.37 -1.97
CA PRO A 307 11.08 14.52 -0.53
C PRO A 307 12.56 14.70 -0.17
N ALA A 308 12.93 15.93 0.13
CA ALA A 308 14.27 16.30 0.59
C ALA A 308 14.20 17.11 1.87
N LEU A 309 15.31 17.15 2.61
CA LEU A 309 15.48 17.98 3.79
C LEU A 309 16.44 19.11 3.48
N ALA A 310 15.96 20.34 3.58
CA ALA A 310 16.79 21.52 3.62
C ALA A 310 17.32 21.71 5.04
N VAL A 311 18.65 21.72 5.16
CA VAL A 311 19.37 22.01 6.39
C VAL A 311 20.08 23.36 6.21
N ASP A 312 19.70 24.34 7.02
CA ASP A 312 20.33 25.65 7.01
C ASP A 312 21.41 25.73 8.09
N GLY A 313 22.53 26.36 7.74
CA GLY A 313 23.60 26.67 8.68
C GLY A 313 24.30 27.98 8.35
N PRO A 314 25.20 28.46 9.22
CA PRO A 314 25.95 29.68 9.00
C PRO A 314 26.76 29.69 7.68
N ASP A 315 27.20 28.51 7.23
CA ASP A 315 28.05 28.37 6.04
C ASP A 315 27.26 28.07 4.75
N GLY A 316 25.92 27.97 4.83
CA GLY A 316 25.04 27.81 3.68
C GLY A 316 23.84 26.91 3.95
N THR A 317 23.25 26.37 2.89
CA THR A 317 22.16 25.40 2.94
C THR A 317 22.64 24.11 2.29
N ALA A 318 22.28 22.96 2.87
CA ALA A 318 22.44 21.66 2.25
C ALA A 318 21.09 21.01 2.04
N GLU A 319 20.96 20.28 0.94
CA GLU A 319 19.85 19.40 0.68
C GLU A 319 20.27 17.97 1.00
N VAL A 320 19.40 17.23 1.66
CA VAL A 320 19.57 15.82 2.02
C VAL A 320 18.38 15.04 1.49
N GLU A 321 18.62 14.02 0.68
CA GLU A 321 17.59 13.11 0.17
C GLU A 321 17.55 11.83 1.06
N PRO A 322 16.63 11.71 2.04
CA PRO A 322 16.72 10.67 3.05
C PRO A 322 16.51 9.26 2.48
N ILE A 323 15.65 9.12 1.46
CA ILE A 323 15.43 7.86 0.74
C ILE A 323 16.73 7.37 0.11
N ARG A 324 17.47 8.27 -0.56
CA ARG A 324 18.72 7.91 -1.25
C ARG A 324 19.77 7.42 -0.25
N VAL A 325 19.90 8.13 0.87
CA VAL A 325 20.83 7.76 1.95
C VAL A 325 20.45 6.41 2.56
N ALA A 326 19.17 6.20 2.84
CA ALA A 326 18.66 4.96 3.40
C ALA A 326 18.83 3.77 2.43
N ALA A 327 18.60 3.96 1.13
CA ALA A 327 18.82 2.94 0.11
C ALA A 327 20.29 2.50 0.06
N GLY A 328 21.23 3.45 0.08
CA GLY A 328 22.66 3.13 0.19
C GLY A 328 23.02 2.43 1.50
N ALA A 329 22.41 2.83 2.61
CA ALA A 329 22.64 2.19 3.91
C ALA A 329 22.17 0.72 3.93
N VAL A 330 20.97 0.44 3.42
CA VAL A 330 20.38 -0.90 3.39
C VAL A 330 21.09 -1.80 2.38
N ARG A 331 21.43 -1.26 1.20
CA ARG A 331 22.02 -2.05 0.10
C ARG A 331 23.54 -2.21 0.22
N ASP A 332 24.23 -1.09 0.42
CA ASP A 332 25.69 -0.99 0.29
C ASP A 332 26.39 -0.85 1.64
N GLY A 333 25.62 -0.71 2.73
CA GLY A 333 26.14 -0.53 4.08
C GLY A 333 26.70 0.87 4.34
N ASP A 334 26.26 1.87 3.55
CA ASP A 334 26.60 3.27 3.78
C ASP A 334 26.15 3.73 5.18
N SER A 335 26.88 4.71 5.74
CA SER A 335 26.65 5.17 7.11
C SER A 335 25.76 6.41 7.13
N THR A 336 24.58 6.28 7.73
CA THR A 336 23.67 7.40 7.99
C THR A 336 24.29 8.40 8.97
N ALA A 337 25.06 7.91 9.96
CA ALA A 337 25.78 8.75 10.91
C ALA A 337 26.87 9.59 10.24
N ALA A 338 27.59 9.02 9.26
CA ALA A 338 28.60 9.74 8.52
C ALA A 338 27.99 10.84 7.65
N VAL A 339 26.86 10.57 6.98
CA VAL A 339 26.14 11.57 6.18
C VAL A 339 25.67 12.73 7.06
N PHE A 340 25.03 12.44 8.20
CA PHE A 340 24.63 13.48 9.13
C PHE A 340 25.81 14.33 9.61
N GLY A 341 26.89 13.68 10.05
CA GLY A 341 28.09 14.35 10.54
C GLY A 341 28.74 15.24 9.47
N ASP A 342 28.80 14.78 8.21
CA ASP A 342 29.34 15.57 7.09
C ASP A 342 28.49 16.81 6.81
N VAL A 343 27.16 16.67 6.75
CA VAL A 343 26.24 17.79 6.50
C VAL A 343 26.34 18.83 7.61
N VAL A 344 26.23 18.43 8.87
CA VAL A 344 26.31 19.34 10.03
C VAL A 344 27.67 20.02 10.10
N SER A 345 28.76 19.28 9.88
CA SER A 345 30.12 19.85 9.88
C SER A 345 30.35 20.84 8.76
N ARG A 346 29.85 20.53 7.55
CA ARG A 346 29.99 21.40 6.37
C ARG A 346 29.22 22.70 6.51
N LEU A 347 28.09 22.66 7.20
CA LEU A 347 27.22 23.83 7.40
C LEU A 347 27.56 24.64 8.64
N GLY A 348 28.44 24.14 9.51
CA GLY A 348 28.79 24.80 10.76
C GLY A 348 27.64 24.81 11.77
N VAL A 349 26.74 23.83 11.70
CA VAL A 349 25.62 23.66 12.64
C VAL A 349 26.18 23.11 13.95
N GLU A 350 25.86 23.76 15.08
CA GLU A 350 26.26 23.27 16.40
C GLU A 350 25.31 22.14 16.83
N ASP A 351 25.84 20.96 17.15
CA ASP A 351 25.07 19.80 17.63
C ASP A 351 24.23 20.19 18.86
N ALA A 352 22.91 20.07 18.76
CA ALA A 352 22.00 20.20 19.89
C ALA A 352 21.98 18.88 20.69
N GLY A 353 23.10 18.58 21.37
CA GLY A 353 23.36 17.28 22.02
C GLY A 353 22.28 16.73 22.95
#